data_AF-A0AAV6B9U6-F1
#
_entry.id   AF-A0AAV6B9U6-F1
#
_cell.length_a   1.000
_cell.length_b   1.000
_cell.length_c   1.000
_cell.angle_alpha   90.00
_cell.angle_beta   90.00
_cell.angle_gamma   90.00
#
_symmetry.space_group_name_H-M   'P 1'
#
loop_
_entity.id
_entity.type
_entity.pdbx_description
1 polymer ?
#
loop_
_entity_poly.entity_id
_entity_poly.type
_entity_poly.pdbx_seq_one_letter_code
_entity_poly.pdbx_strand_id
1 'polypeptide(L)'
;MLHLVLFTAVGFFEEFLFRGYTQFTLADGIGFWPAALLLSLGFGAIHLLNPGEGPVGAASVALVGIFFAFTLYRTGNLWYAVGLHASFDWGETYLFSVPNSGTFMEGHLSNSILHGAKWLTGGTVGPEGSIFCFLTMGLQFLVVMWLFPKKAAPAGSAVPSALPHST
;
A
#
# COMPACT_ATOMS: atom_id res chain seq x y z
N MET A 1 8.30 -18.65 -11.77
CA MET A 1 8.47 -17.58 -12.77
C MET A 1 7.14 -16.96 -13.18
N LEU A 2 6.12 -17.75 -13.55
CA LEU A 2 4.77 -17.24 -13.87
C LEU A 2 4.15 -16.40 -12.74
N HIS A 3 4.19 -16.88 -11.49
CA HIS A 3 3.62 -16.20 -10.33
C HIS A 3 4.29 -14.85 -10.02
N LEU A 4 5.60 -14.73 -10.27
CA LEU A 4 6.31 -13.45 -10.10
C LEU A 4 5.79 -12.41 -11.10
N VAL A 5 5.60 -12.81 -12.36
CA VAL A 5 5.04 -11.95 -13.40
C VAL A 5 3.61 -11.55 -13.04
N LEU A 6 2.80 -12.50 -12.55
CA LEU A 6 1.43 -12.23 -12.13
C LEU A 6 1.38 -11.18 -11.01
N PHE A 7 2.09 -11.38 -9.90
CA PHE A 7 2.04 -10.43 -8.78
C PHE A 7 2.70 -9.09 -9.09
N THR A 8 3.67 -9.06 -10.01
CA THR A 8 4.16 -7.80 -10.57
C THR A 8 3.06 -7.07 -11.35
N ALA A 9 2.26 -7.79 -12.14
CA ALA A 9 1.14 -7.20 -12.87
C ALA A 9 0.01 -6.74 -11.94
N VAL A 10 -0.27 -7.47 -10.86
CA VAL A 10 -1.23 -7.08 -9.81
C VAL A 10 -0.78 -5.79 -9.13
N GLY A 11 0.42 -5.77 -8.56
CA GLY A 11 0.97 -4.58 -7.91
C GLY A 11 1.06 -3.39 -8.88
N PHE A 12 1.40 -3.62 -10.15
CA PHE A 12 1.34 -2.57 -11.17
C PHE A 12 -0.08 -2.04 -11.36
N PHE A 13 -1.05 -2.90 -11.64
CA PHE A 13 -2.42 -2.49 -11.94
C PHE A 13 -3.05 -1.74 -10.77
N GLU A 14 -2.96 -2.30 -9.56
CA GLU A 14 -3.61 -1.74 -8.38
C GLU A 14 -2.97 -0.42 -7.95
N GLU A 15 -1.64 -0.33 -7.94
CA GLU A 15 -0.98 0.93 -7.56
C GLU A 15 -1.23 2.03 -8.59
N PHE A 16 -1.26 1.72 -9.89
CA PHE A 16 -1.61 2.74 -10.90
C PHE A 16 -3.08 3.17 -10.81
N LEU A 17 -3.98 2.24 -10.50
CA LEU A 17 -5.40 2.54 -10.32
C LEU A 17 -5.67 3.40 -9.08
N PHE A 18 -5.09 3.06 -7.93
CA PHE A 18 -5.42 3.74 -6.67
C PHE A 18 -4.45 4.88 -6.33
N ARG A 19 -3.16 4.75 -6.62
CA ARG A 19 -2.09 5.69 -6.21
C ARG A 19 -1.43 6.40 -7.39
N GLY A 20 -1.73 5.98 -8.61
CA GLY A 20 -1.37 6.67 -9.85
C GLY A 20 -2.37 7.78 -10.15
N TYR A 21 -2.96 7.75 -11.36
CA TYR A 21 -3.78 8.85 -11.88
C TYR A 21 -4.88 9.28 -10.91
N THR A 22 -5.62 8.32 -10.33
CA THR A 22 -6.74 8.60 -9.43
C THR A 22 -6.33 9.39 -8.18
N GLN A 23 -5.20 9.04 -7.56
CA GLN A 23 -4.67 9.77 -6.39
C GLN A 23 -4.28 11.19 -6.78
N PHE A 24 -3.58 11.39 -7.89
CA PHE A 24 -3.19 12.72 -8.33
C PHE A 24 -4.41 13.59 -8.67
N THR A 25 -5.36 13.07 -9.44
CA THR A 25 -6.58 13.81 -9.82
C THR A 25 -7.45 14.14 -8.62
N LEU A 26 -7.66 13.20 -7.70
CA LEU A 26 -8.45 13.47 -6.50
C LEU A 26 -7.74 14.44 -5.56
N ALA A 27 -6.41 14.32 -5.41
CA ALA A 27 -5.61 15.20 -4.59
C ALA A 27 -5.60 16.66 -5.08
N ASP A 28 -5.79 16.91 -6.37
CA ASP A 28 -5.93 18.27 -6.92
C ASP A 28 -7.18 18.99 -6.36
N GLY A 29 -8.25 18.23 -6.09
CA GLY A 29 -9.48 18.76 -5.53
C GLY A 29 -9.50 18.87 -4.01
N ILE A 30 -9.02 17.83 -3.30
CA ILE A 30 -9.20 17.71 -1.84
C ILE A 30 -7.89 17.60 -1.04
N GLY A 31 -6.74 17.71 -1.70
CA GLY A 31 -5.42 17.53 -1.10
C GLY A 31 -4.98 16.07 -1.00
N PHE A 32 -3.66 15.88 -0.86
CA PHE A 32 -3.05 14.55 -0.92
C PHE A 32 -3.55 13.56 0.15
N TRP A 33 -3.59 13.98 1.41
CA TRP A 33 -3.92 13.08 2.52
C TRP A 33 -5.41 12.71 2.59
N PRO A 34 -6.36 13.63 2.38
CA PRO A 34 -7.77 13.26 2.23
C PRO A 34 -8.01 12.30 1.05
N ALA A 35 -7.38 12.55 -0.10
CA ALA A 35 -7.44 11.63 -1.25
C ALA A 35 -6.86 10.25 -0.91
N ALA A 36 -5.67 10.21 -0.27
CA ALA A 36 -5.02 8.98 0.14
C ALA A 36 -5.89 8.16 1.09
N LEU A 37 -6.53 8.81 2.06
CA LEU A 37 -7.41 8.14 3.02
C LEU A 37 -8.62 7.52 2.31
N LEU A 38 -9.32 8.29 1.46
CA LEU A 38 -10.49 7.80 0.73
C LEU A 38 -10.15 6.62 -0.19
N LEU A 39 -9.06 6.74 -0.95
CA LEU A 39 -8.64 5.68 -1.87
C LEU A 39 -8.14 4.44 -1.14
N SER A 40 -7.50 4.59 0.02
CA SER A 40 -7.06 3.45 0.83
C SER A 40 -8.23 2.74 1.50
N LEU A 41 -9.26 3.46 1.94
CA LEU A 41 -10.51 2.87 2.40
C LEU A 41 -11.23 2.13 1.27
N GLY A 42 -11.29 2.73 0.08
CA GLY A 42 -11.84 2.09 -1.12
C GLY A 42 -11.06 0.82 -1.51
N PHE A 43 -9.74 0.85 -1.39
CA PHE A 43 -8.85 -0.28 -1.63
C PHE A 43 -9.18 -1.46 -0.71
N GLY A 44 -9.21 -1.23 0.60
CA GLY A 44 -9.63 -2.25 1.57
C GLY A 44 -11.07 -2.73 1.37
N ALA A 45 -11.98 -1.84 0.97
CA ALA A 45 -13.37 -2.21 0.71
C ALA A 45 -13.53 -3.15 -0.49
N ILE A 46 -12.76 -2.96 -1.56
CA ILE A 46 -12.80 -3.85 -2.73
C ILE A 46 -12.24 -5.23 -2.39
N HIS A 47 -11.28 -5.33 -1.46
CA HIS A 47 -10.74 -6.61 -1.01
C HIS A 47 -11.77 -7.48 -0.30
N LEU A 48 -12.82 -6.91 0.32
CA LEU A 48 -13.93 -7.68 0.90
C LEU A 48 -14.68 -8.54 -0.14
N LEU A 49 -14.46 -8.33 -1.44
CA LEU A 49 -14.98 -9.18 -2.52
C LEU A 49 -14.19 -10.49 -2.66
N ASN A 50 -13.00 -10.59 -2.08
CA ASN A 50 -12.19 -11.79 -2.14
C ASN A 50 -12.77 -12.88 -1.22
N PRO A 51 -12.86 -14.13 -1.71
CA PRO A 51 -13.26 -15.25 -0.87
C PRO A 51 -12.29 -15.42 0.30
N GLY A 52 -12.80 -15.41 1.54
CA GLY A 52 -11.99 -15.57 2.76
C GLY A 52 -11.51 -14.27 3.39
N GLU A 53 -11.76 -13.13 2.74
CA GLU A 53 -11.52 -11.81 3.32
C GLU A 53 -12.53 -11.50 4.44
N GLY A 54 -12.12 -10.68 5.41
CA GLY A 54 -12.98 -10.23 6.49
C GLY A 54 -12.71 -8.79 6.91
N PRO A 55 -13.51 -8.22 7.83
CA PRO A 55 -13.38 -6.81 8.21
C PRO A 55 -12.00 -6.43 8.75
N VAL A 56 -11.31 -7.36 9.42
CA VAL A 56 -9.97 -7.13 9.98
C VAL A 56 -8.90 -7.10 8.88
N GLY A 57 -8.95 -8.02 7.91
CA GLY A 57 -8.00 -8.02 6.79
C GLY A 57 -8.24 -6.81 5.89
N ALA A 58 -9.48 -6.51 5.53
CA ALA A 58 -9.84 -5.28 4.80
C ALA A 58 -9.37 -3.99 5.49
N ALA A 59 -9.47 -3.91 6.83
CA ALA A 59 -8.91 -2.78 7.59
C ALA A 59 -7.37 -2.75 7.54
N SER A 60 -6.73 -3.92 7.58
CA SER A 60 -5.27 -4.07 7.44
C SER A 60 -4.80 -3.63 6.05
N VAL A 61 -5.49 -4.07 5.00
CA VAL A 61 -5.27 -3.67 3.60
C VAL A 61 -5.46 -2.17 3.41
N ALA A 62 -6.47 -1.56 4.04
CA ALA A 62 -6.64 -0.10 4.02
C ALA A 62 -5.46 0.62 4.68
N LEU A 63 -4.91 0.10 5.79
CA LEU A 63 -3.73 0.67 6.44
C LEU A 63 -2.47 0.51 5.57
N VAL A 64 -2.29 -0.64 4.91
CA VAL A 64 -1.25 -0.86 3.90
C VAL A 64 -1.39 0.16 2.77
N GLY A 65 -2.62 0.43 2.32
CA GLY A 65 -2.88 1.46 1.32
C GLY A 65 -2.45 2.87 1.72
N ILE A 66 -2.69 3.25 2.98
CA ILE A 66 -2.22 4.52 3.54
C ILE A 66 -0.69 4.55 3.57
N PHE A 67 -0.06 3.43 3.94
CA PHE A 67 1.39 3.29 3.94
C PHE A 67 1.98 3.42 2.53
N PHE A 68 1.40 2.79 1.51
CA PHE A 68 1.83 2.96 0.12
C PHE A 68 1.69 4.41 -0.35
N ALA A 69 0.57 5.08 -0.03
CA ALA A 69 0.43 6.52 -0.29
C ALA A 69 1.50 7.35 0.44
N PHE A 70 1.85 6.98 1.68
CA PHE A 70 2.97 7.60 2.39
C PHE A 70 4.30 7.40 1.64
N THR A 71 4.59 6.22 1.12
CA THR A 71 5.82 5.99 0.34
C THR A 71 5.84 6.84 -0.93
N LEU A 72 4.70 6.99 -1.62
CA LEU A 72 4.56 7.86 -2.79
C LEU A 72 4.81 9.33 -2.40
N TYR A 73 4.19 9.80 -1.31
CA TYR A 73 4.39 11.15 -0.80
C TYR A 73 5.86 11.44 -0.46
N ARG A 74 6.58 10.44 0.04
CA ARG A 74 7.96 10.59 0.50
C ARG A 74 8.98 10.50 -0.62
N THR A 75 8.77 9.59 -1.56
CA THR A 75 9.72 9.27 -2.64
C THR A 75 9.41 10.03 -3.93
N GLY A 76 8.16 10.42 -4.15
CA GLY A 76 7.66 10.91 -5.44
C GLY A 76 7.68 9.85 -6.54
N ASN A 77 7.85 8.56 -6.19
CA ASN A 77 8.05 7.47 -7.14
C ASN A 77 7.09 6.32 -6.86
N LEU A 78 6.12 6.14 -7.76
CA LEU A 78 5.10 5.07 -7.67
C LEU A 78 5.71 3.67 -7.73
N TRP A 79 6.85 3.49 -8.41
CA TRP A 79 7.51 2.19 -8.52
C TRP A 79 7.97 1.62 -7.18
N TYR A 80 8.19 2.47 -6.17
CA TYR A 80 8.48 2.00 -4.82
C TYR A 80 7.29 1.23 -4.23
N ALA A 81 6.08 1.80 -4.35
CA ALA A 81 4.86 1.15 -3.90
C ALA A 81 4.55 -0.11 -4.73
N VAL A 82 4.70 -0.05 -6.06
CA VAL A 82 4.52 -1.21 -6.96
C VAL A 82 5.43 -2.36 -6.55
N GLY A 83 6.72 -2.08 -6.31
CA GLY A 83 7.69 -3.10 -5.92
C GLY A 83 7.37 -3.71 -4.57
N LEU A 84 7.00 -2.89 -3.58
CA LEU A 84 6.60 -3.38 -2.26
C LEU A 84 5.35 -4.26 -2.35
N HIS A 85 4.31 -3.79 -3.05
CA HIS A 85 3.06 -4.53 -3.24
C HIS A 85 3.33 -5.89 -3.91
N ALA A 86 4.02 -5.90 -5.06
CA ALA A 86 4.33 -7.14 -5.75
C ALA A 86 5.19 -8.10 -4.89
N SER A 87 6.13 -7.57 -4.11
CA SER A 87 6.95 -8.39 -3.20
C SER A 87 6.17 -8.97 -2.04
N PHE A 88 5.17 -8.24 -1.55
CA PHE A 88 4.28 -8.65 -0.48
C PHE A 88 3.42 -9.83 -0.92
N ASP A 89 2.67 -9.66 -2.01
CA ASP A 89 1.78 -10.71 -2.52
C ASP A 89 2.53 -11.98 -2.94
N TRP A 90 3.65 -11.79 -3.66
CA TRP A 90 4.48 -12.91 -4.09
C TRP A 90 5.09 -13.63 -2.88
N GLY A 91 5.50 -12.87 -1.86
CA GLY A 91 6.07 -13.39 -0.63
C GLY A 91 5.08 -14.25 0.13
N GLU A 92 3.91 -13.72 0.46
CA GLU A 92 2.90 -14.46 1.22
C GLU A 92 2.40 -15.67 0.43
N THR A 93 1.92 -15.45 -0.79
CA THR A 93 1.16 -16.46 -1.49
C THR A 93 2.02 -17.50 -2.19
N TYR A 94 3.14 -17.11 -2.81
CA TYR A 94 3.97 -18.04 -3.58
C TYR A 94 5.19 -18.55 -2.81
N LEU A 95 5.90 -17.67 -2.09
CA LEU A 95 7.10 -18.06 -1.36
C LEU A 95 6.75 -18.80 -0.07
N PHE A 96 5.88 -18.23 0.77
CA PHE A 96 5.51 -18.79 2.08
C PHE A 96 4.27 -19.68 2.06
N SER A 97 3.50 -19.68 0.96
CA SER A 97 2.34 -20.55 0.78
C SER A 97 1.23 -20.33 1.81
N VAL A 98 1.03 -19.07 2.19
CA VAL A 98 -0.01 -18.62 3.13
C VAL A 98 -1.04 -17.78 2.36
N PRO A 99 -2.26 -17.61 2.90
CA PRO A 99 -3.25 -16.80 2.18
C PRO A 99 -2.77 -15.35 2.09
N ASN A 100 -3.22 -14.65 1.05
CA ASN A 100 -3.14 -13.20 0.91
C ASN A 100 -4.52 -12.70 0.53
N SER A 101 -5.11 -11.83 1.36
CA SER A 101 -6.46 -11.30 1.22
C SER A 101 -7.51 -12.37 0.99
N GLY A 102 -7.40 -13.46 1.76
CA GLY A 102 -8.30 -14.61 1.71
C GLY A 102 -7.97 -15.66 0.64
N THR A 103 -7.10 -15.32 -0.31
CA THR A 103 -6.81 -16.18 -1.46
C THR A 103 -5.52 -16.98 -1.29
N PHE A 104 -5.53 -18.21 -1.80
CA PHE A 104 -4.36 -19.07 -1.89
C PHE A 104 -4.04 -19.33 -3.36
N MET A 105 -2.77 -19.62 -3.65
CA MET A 105 -2.34 -19.94 -5.00
C MET A 105 -1.77 -21.35 -5.06
N GLU A 106 -2.22 -22.12 -6.04
CA GLU A 106 -1.67 -23.44 -6.29
C GLU A 106 -0.24 -23.35 -6.89
N GLY A 107 0.57 -24.39 -6.65
CA GLY A 107 1.94 -24.48 -7.16
C GLY A 107 2.96 -23.58 -6.46
N HIS A 108 2.70 -23.24 -5.19
CA HIS A 108 3.57 -22.48 -4.31
C HIS A 108 4.88 -23.22 -3.97
N LEU A 109 5.92 -22.48 -3.57
CA LEU A 109 7.28 -23.01 -3.34
C LEU A 109 7.48 -23.71 -2.00
N SER A 110 6.66 -23.40 -1.00
CA SER A 110 6.75 -23.98 0.35
C SER A 110 5.44 -24.69 0.73
N ASN A 111 5.26 -25.06 1.99
CA ASN A 111 4.00 -25.63 2.48
C ASN A 111 3.83 -25.26 3.95
N SER A 112 3.68 -23.95 4.21
CA SER A 112 3.63 -23.44 5.58
C SER A 112 2.24 -23.62 6.16
N ILE A 113 2.18 -24.11 7.40
CA ILE A 113 0.94 -24.16 8.18
C ILE A 113 1.14 -23.28 9.40
N LEU A 114 0.34 -22.21 9.48
CA LEU A 114 0.39 -21.28 10.60
C LEU A 114 -0.53 -21.76 11.72
N HIS A 115 0.04 -22.02 12.90
CA HIS A 115 -0.71 -22.41 14.10
C HIS A 115 -0.70 -21.27 15.13
N GLY A 116 -1.82 -21.09 15.82
CA GLY A 116 -1.94 -20.15 16.94
C GLY A 116 -3.10 -19.18 16.81
N ALA A 117 -3.02 -18.09 17.58
CA ALA A 117 -4.08 -17.08 17.63
C ALA A 117 -4.15 -16.26 16.33
N LYS A 118 -5.36 -15.82 15.96
CA LYS A 118 -5.59 -15.05 14.72
C LYS A 118 -4.78 -13.75 14.64
N TRP A 119 -4.46 -13.11 15.77
CA TRP A 119 -3.63 -11.90 15.75
C TRP A 119 -2.15 -12.18 15.44
N LEU A 120 -1.70 -13.45 15.55
CA LEU A 120 -0.36 -13.89 15.17
C LEU A 120 -0.30 -14.44 13.73
N THR A 121 -1.34 -15.16 13.31
CA THR A 121 -1.36 -15.82 11.99
C THR A 121 -2.09 -15.02 10.92
N GLY A 122 -2.93 -14.08 11.33
CA GLY A 122 -3.94 -13.39 10.51
C GLY A 122 -5.11 -14.27 10.05
N GLY A 123 -5.15 -15.55 10.44
CA GLY A 123 -6.29 -16.42 10.17
C GLY A 123 -6.50 -16.69 8.68
N THR A 124 -7.69 -16.36 8.17
CA THR A 124 -8.06 -16.65 6.76
C THR A 124 -7.38 -15.73 5.76
N VAL A 125 -6.90 -14.56 6.20
CA VAL A 125 -6.28 -13.56 5.32
C VAL A 125 -4.77 -13.69 5.26
N GLY A 126 -4.17 -14.45 6.19
CA GLY A 126 -2.73 -14.67 6.25
C GLY A 126 -1.98 -13.59 7.02
N PRO A 127 -0.64 -13.64 7.06
CA PRO A 127 0.20 -12.75 7.89
C PRO A 127 -0.08 -11.26 7.72
N GLU A 128 -0.66 -10.81 6.61
CA GLU A 128 -1.11 -9.42 6.42
C GLU A 128 -2.08 -8.93 7.51
N GLY A 129 -2.90 -9.83 8.07
CA GLY A 129 -3.83 -9.54 9.16
C GLY A 129 -3.23 -9.71 10.55
N SER A 130 -1.93 -9.99 10.63
CA SER A 130 -1.22 -10.25 11.88
C SER A 130 -0.47 -9.03 12.41
N ILE A 131 -0.07 -9.09 13.68
CA ILE A 131 0.81 -8.08 14.28
C ILE A 131 2.14 -7.92 13.52
N PHE A 132 2.63 -8.98 12.87
CA PHE A 132 3.91 -8.94 12.16
C PHE A 132 3.85 -8.02 10.95
N CYS A 133 2.73 -7.97 10.23
CA CYS A 133 2.52 -7.03 9.14
C CYS A 133 2.69 -5.58 9.62
N PHE A 134 2.06 -5.23 10.76
CA PHE A 134 2.17 -3.90 11.34
C PHE A 134 3.58 -3.57 11.84
N LEU A 135 4.29 -4.53 12.41
CA LEU A 135 5.69 -4.36 12.83
C LEU A 135 6.61 -4.13 11.64
N THR A 136 6.46 -4.93 10.57
CA THR A 136 7.25 -4.77 9.34
C THR A 136 6.93 -3.46 8.65
N MET A 137 5.66 -3.06 8.60
CA MET A 137 5.23 -1.76 8.08
C MET A 137 5.81 -0.61 8.90
N GLY A 138 5.80 -0.71 10.24
CA GLY A 138 6.42 0.27 11.13
C GLY A 138 7.93 0.41 10.88
N LEU A 139 8.63 -0.72 10.71
CA LEU A 139 10.05 -0.70 10.34
C LEU A 139 10.28 -0.04 8.98
N GLN A 140 9.51 -0.42 7.96
CA GLN A 140 9.63 0.18 6.63
C GLN A 140 9.29 1.67 6.64
N PHE A 141 8.32 2.11 7.44
CA PHE A 141 8.02 3.52 7.65
C PHE A 141 9.24 4.28 8.16
N LEU A 142 9.94 3.75 9.16
CA LEU A 142 11.18 4.34 9.68
C LEU A 142 12.29 4.37 8.62
N VAL A 143 12.46 3.28 7.86
CA VAL A 143 13.44 3.19 6.78
C VAL A 143 13.17 4.24 5.70
N VAL A 144 11.91 4.37 5.25
CA VAL A 144 11.52 5.36 4.24
C VAL A 144 11.70 6.78 4.79
N MET A 145 11.36 7.03 6.05
CA MET A 145 11.60 8.33 6.69
C MET A 145 13.09 8.71 6.71
N TRP A 146 13.96 7.74 6.99
CA TRP A 146 15.40 7.94 7.08
C TRP A 146 16.07 8.09 5.70
N LEU A 147 15.74 7.22 4.74
CA LEU A 147 16.32 7.23 3.39
C LEU A 147 15.81 8.39 2.53
N PHE A 148 14.58 8.84 2.75
CA PHE A 148 13.93 9.87 1.95
C PHE A 148 13.50 11.05 2.84
N PRO A 149 14.42 11.89 3.35
CA PRO A 149 14.09 13.07 4.13
C PRO A 149 13.22 14.07 3.33
N LYS A 150 12.36 14.87 4.00
CA LYS A 150 11.50 15.82 3.28
C LYS A 150 12.42 16.84 2.65
N LYS A 151 12.32 17.04 1.33
CA LYS A 151 12.98 18.18 0.71
C LYS A 151 12.40 19.44 1.36
N ALA A 152 13.24 20.24 2.01
CA ALA A 152 12.82 21.54 2.50
C ALA A 152 12.27 22.33 1.30
N ALA A 153 11.15 23.01 1.49
CA ALA A 153 10.68 23.96 0.49
C ALA A 153 11.83 24.95 0.22
N PRO A 154 12.19 25.23 -1.04
CA PRO A 154 13.23 26.21 -1.32
C PRO A 154 12.83 27.53 -0.65
N ALA A 155 13.71 28.05 0.21
CA ALA A 155 13.56 29.34 0.85
C ALA A 155 13.55 30.42 -0.23
N GLY A 156 12.36 30.77 -0.75
CA GLY A 156 12.28 31.75 -1.84
C GLY A 156 10.97 31.84 -2.62
N SER A 157 10.00 30.93 -2.48
CA SER A 157 8.71 31.07 -3.18
C SER A 157 7.73 32.00 -2.45
N ALA A 158 8.21 33.16 -1.99
CA ALA A 158 7.31 34.27 -1.73
C ALA A 158 6.81 34.73 -3.10
N VAL A 159 5.58 34.33 -3.45
CA VAL A 159 4.84 34.89 -4.58
C VAL A 159 4.85 36.41 -4.39
N PRO A 160 5.42 37.23 -5.30
CA PRO A 160 5.33 38.67 -5.19
C PRO A 160 3.84 39.04 -5.18
N SER A 161 3.42 39.82 -4.17
CA SER A 161 2.05 40.31 -4.08
C SER A 161 1.68 40.94 -5.41
N ALA A 162 0.56 40.51 -5.99
CA ALA A 162 0.02 41.06 -7.22
C ALA A 162 0.06 42.59 -7.20
N LEU A 163 0.53 43.18 -8.30
CA LEU A 163 0.61 44.62 -8.49
C LEU A 163 -0.75 45.28 -8.21
N PRO A 164 -0.78 46.48 -7.60
CA PRO A 164 -2.03 47.20 -7.38
C PRO A 164 -2.68 47.50 -8.74
N HIS A 165 -3.93 47.06 -8.89
CA HIS A 165 -4.76 47.46 -10.03
C HIS A 165 -4.99 48.97 -9.98
N SER A 166 -4.30 49.70 -10.84
CA SER A 166 -4.66 51.06 -11.21
C SER A 166 -5.51 51.03 -12.48
N THR A 167 -6.83 51.18 -12.33
CA THR A 167 -7.74 51.95 -13.20
C THR A 167 -9.09 52.04 -12.52
#